data_AF-A0A915UCZ0-F1
#
_entry.id   AF-A0A915UCZ0-F1
#
_cell.length_a   1.000
_cell.length_b   1.000
_cell.length_c   1.000
_cell.angle_alpha   90.00
_cell.angle_beta   90.00
_cell.angle_gamma   90.00
#
_symmetry.space_group_name_H-M   'P 1'
#
loop_
_entity.id
_entity.type
_entity.pdbx_description
1 polymer ?
#
loop_
_entity_poly.entity_id
_entity_poly.type
_entity_poly.pdbx_seq_one_letter_code
_entity_poly.pdbx_strand_id
1 'polypeptide(L)' 'MLRGAAPHALVIARSADRDADAGALVRQVCAAHGGKGGGRPDLAQAGGVVVTVDQLREIIAT' A
#
# COMPACT_ATOMS: atom_id res chain seq x y z
N MET A 1 -17.44 -14.79 -9.29
CA MET A 1 -16.19 -15.59 -9.32
C MET A 1 -15.28 -15.09 -8.20
N LEU A 2 -15.17 -15.80 -7.08
CA LEU A 2 -14.14 -15.53 -6.07
C LEU A 2 -12.82 -16.11 -6.58
N ARG A 3 -11.85 -15.26 -6.92
CA ARG A 3 -10.47 -15.71 -7.09
C ARG A 3 -9.72 -15.45 -5.78
N GLY A 4 -8.95 -16.44 -5.33
CA GLY A 4 -7.93 -16.18 -4.30
C GLY A 4 -6.94 -15.20 -4.88
N ALA A 5 -6.90 -13.98 -4.34
CA ALA A 5 -5.79 -13.09 -4.61
C ALA A 5 -4.53 -13.76 -4.07
N ALA A 6 -3.39 -13.56 -4.76
CA ALA A 6 -2.10 -13.71 -4.08
C ALA A 6 -2.19 -12.98 -2.73
N PRO A 7 -1.60 -13.50 -1.64
CA PRO A 7 -1.74 -12.95 -0.29
C PRO A 7 -1.61 -11.41 -0.31
N HIS A 8 -2.36 -10.70 0.54
CA HIS A 8 -2.23 -9.24 0.69
C HIS A 8 -0.75 -8.92 0.95
N ALA A 9 -0.06 -8.47 -0.09
CA ALA A 9 1.40 -8.37 -0.09
C ALA A 9 1.88 -7.05 0.51
N LEU A 10 0.96 -6.10 0.74
CA LEU A 10 1.28 -4.78 1.23
C LEU A 10 0.25 -4.32 2.28
N VAL A 11 0.75 -4.01 3.46
CA VAL A 11 0.03 -3.31 4.53
C VAL A 11 0.87 -2.11 4.94
N ILE A 12 0.25 -0.93 4.99
CA ILE A 12 0.88 0.30 5.48
C ILE A 12 0.13 0.73 6.73
N ALA A 13 0.86 0.83 7.85
CA ALA A 13 0.37 1.35 9.11
C ALA A 13 1.18 2.59 9.47
N ARG A 14 0.50 3.60 10.01
CA ARG A 14 1.11 4.86 10.43
C ARG A 14 0.96 5.03 11.93
N SER A 15 2.04 5.42 12.61
CA SER A 15 1.98 5.81 14.03
C SER A 15 1.20 7.12 14.21
N ALA A 16 0.49 7.27 15.33
CA ALA A 16 -0.40 8.41 15.57
C ALA A 16 0.30 9.79 15.48
N ASP A 17 1.59 9.83 15.82
CA ASP A 17 2.46 11.01 15.83
C ASP A 17 3.11 11.35 14.47
N ARG A 18 2.78 10.62 13.40
CA ARG A 18 3.30 10.88 12.05
C ARG A 18 2.26 11.56 11.17
N ASP A 19 2.65 12.57 10.42
CA ASP A 19 1.79 13.21 9.44
C ASP A 19 1.93 12.51 8.08
N ALA A 20 1.12 11.47 7.87
CA ALA A 20 1.06 10.71 6.63
C ALA A 20 -0.35 10.15 6.44
N ASP A 21 -0.72 9.76 5.23
CA ASP A 21 -1.98 9.07 4.95
C ASP A 21 -1.67 7.70 4.34
N ALA A 22 -1.89 6.64 5.12
CA ALA A 22 -1.64 5.26 4.67
C ALA A 22 -2.49 4.88 3.45
N GLY A 23 -3.72 5.39 3.36
CA GLY A 23 -4.61 5.16 2.22
C GLY A 23 -4.13 5.85 0.95
N ALA A 24 -3.60 7.07 1.07
CA ALA A 24 -2.98 7.78 -0.04
C ALA A 24 -1.72 7.06 -0.55
N LEU A 25 -0.83 6.63 0.36
CA LEU A 25 0.37 5.86 0.02
C LEU A 25 0.03 4.55 -0.70
N VAL A 26 -0.97 3.79 -0.22
CA VAL A 26 -1.43 2.58 -0.91
C VAL A 26 -1.91 2.87 -2.33
N ARG A 27 -2.64 3.98 -2.54
CA ARG A 27 -3.09 4.37 -3.89
C ARG A 27 -1.92 4.73 -4.80
N GLN A 28 -0.91 5.42 -4.29
CA GLN A 28 0.31 5.73 -5.03
C GLN A 28 1.06 4.46 -5.44
N VAL A 29 1.26 3.53 -4.50
CA VAL A 29 1.92 2.25 -4.80
C VAL A 29 1.13 1.44 -5.83
N CYS A 30 -0.20 1.36 -5.69
CA CYS A 30 -1.04 0.68 -6.68
C CYS A 30 -1.03 1.35 -8.05
N ALA A 31 -0.93 2.68 -8.10
CA ALA A 31 -0.83 3.41 -9.37
C ALA A 31 0.50 3.13 -10.09
N ALA A 32 1.60 2.98 -9.34
CA ALA A 32 2.93 2.70 -9.90
C ALA A 32 3.17 1.22 -10.24
N HIS A 33 2.66 0.29 -9.41
CA HIS A 33 3.01 -1.13 -9.48
C HIS A 33 1.83 -2.06 -9.76
N GLY A 34 0.65 -1.50 -10.06
CA GLY A 34 -0.58 -2.27 -10.27
C GLY A 34 -1.17 -2.82 -8.96
N GLY A 35 -2.10 -3.76 -9.08
CA GLY A 35 -2.89 -4.23 -7.94
C GLY A 35 -4.01 -3.26 -7.55
N LYS A 36 -4.68 -3.56 -6.44
CA LYS A 36 -5.77 -2.73 -5.89
C LYS A 36 -5.74 -2.75 -4.37
N GLY A 37 -6.09 -1.62 -3.77
CA GLY A 37 -6.08 -1.46 -2.32
C GLY A 37 -6.78 -0.20 -1.86
N GLY A 38 -6.88 -0.06 -0.54
CA GLY A 38 -7.48 1.08 0.13
C GLY A 38 -7.42 0.92 1.65
N GLY A 39 -7.88 1.94 2.35
CA GLY A 39 -7.90 1.97 3.81
C GLY A 39 -8.18 3.36 4.35
N ARG A 40 -7.92 3.50 5.65
CA ARG A 40 -8.00 4.76 6.38
C ARG A 40 -6.61 5.43 6.46
N PRO A 41 -6.52 6.71 6.86
CA PRO A 41 -5.23 7.40 6.99
C PRO A 41 -4.25 6.75 7.98
N ASP A 42 -4.73 5.95 8.94
CA ASP A 42 -3.95 5.22 9.94
C ASP A 42 -3.54 3.80 9.50
N LEU A 43 -4.36 3.13 8.68
CA LEU A 43 -4.13 1.76 8.22
C LEU A 43 -4.74 1.49 6.85
N ALA A 44 -3.95 0.97 5.92
CA ALA A 44 -4.38 0.59 4.58
C ALA A 44 -3.67 -0.66 4.06
N GLN A 45 -4.28 -1.32 3.07
CA GLN A 45 -3.76 -2.56 2.49
C GLN A 45 -4.03 -2.68 0.99
N ALA A 46 -3.22 -3.48 0.31
CA ALA A 46 -3.39 -3.81 -1.09
C ALA A 46 -3.10 -5.28 -1.41
N GLY A 47 -3.78 -5.79 -2.43
CA GLY A 47 -3.57 -7.10 -3.01
C GLY A 47 -3.14 -7.01 -4.48
N GLY A 48 -2.38 -8.00 -4.93
CA GLY A 48 -1.90 -8.07 -6.32
C GLY A 48 -0.84 -7.02 -6.68
N VAL A 49 -0.18 -6.43 -5.68
CA VAL A 49 0.97 -5.53 -5.87
C VAL A 49 2.23 -6.38 -5.98
N VAL A 50 3.04 -6.14 -7.01
CA VAL A 50 4.38 -6.74 -7.17
C VAL A 50 5.41 -5.63 -7.05
N VAL A 51 5.98 -5.48 -5.85
CA VAL A 51 6.91 -4.40 -5.51
C VAL A 51 7.98 -4.92 -4.55
N THR A 52 9.22 -4.47 -4.71
CA THR A 52 10.30 -4.75 -3.75
C THR A 52 10.31 -3.73 -2.61
N VAL A 53 11.02 -4.03 -1.52
CA VAL A 53 11.18 -3.09 -0.41
C VAL A 53 11.89 -1.80 -0.85
N ASP A 54 12.87 -1.89 -1.76
CA ASP A 54 13.61 -0.71 -2.22
C ASP A 54 12.74 0.20 -3.09
N GLN A 55 11.92 -0.36 -3.98
CA GLN A 55 10.92 0.41 -4.74
C GLN A 55 9.89 1.08 -3.81
N LEU A 56 9.50 0.39 -2.73
CA LEU A 56 8.57 0.96 -1.75
C LEU A 56 9.19 2.15 -1.00
N ARG A 57 10.49 2.10 -0.71
CA ARG A 57 11.23 3.21 -0.08
C ARG A 57 11.27 4.45 -0.96
N GLU A 58 11.43 4.29 -2.26
CA GLU A 58 11.42 5.42 -3.21
C GLU A 58 10.07 6.16 -3.20
N ILE A 59 8.97 5.43 -3.04
CA ILE A 59 7.62 6.03 -2.98
C ILE A 59 7.38 6.72 -1.63
N ILE A 60 7.68 6.04 -0.51
CA ILE A 60 7.35 6.52 0.84
C ILE A 60 8.32 7.61 1.34
N ALA A 61 9.51 7.75 0.74
CA ALA A 61 10.46 8.82 1.08
C ALA A 61 10.09 10.20 0.48
N THR A 62 9.00 10.27 -0.29
CA THR A 62 8.47 11.49 -0.92
C THR A 62 7.34 12.09 -0.10
#